data_AF-A0A7Z9KY07-F1
#
_entry.id   AF-A0A7Z9KY07-F1
#
_cell.length_a   1.000
_cell.length_b   1.000
_cell.length_c   1.000
_cell.angle_alpha   90.00
_cell.angle_beta   90.00
_cell.angle_gamma   90.00
#
_symmetry.space_group_name_H-M   'P 1'
#
loop_
_entity.id
_entity.type
_entity.pdbx_description
1 polymer ?
#
loop_
_entity_poly.entity_id
_entity_poly.type
_entity_poly.pdbx_seq_one_letter_code
_entity_poly.pdbx_strand_id
1 'polypeptide(L)'
;MGTKRKSSVRRYAFSLAVIAGPDVGKVIRTGRSLIKIGRNAKNELVLSDNSVADHHASIATKGSEFTASTSDPRFQMILDRQWKHPKTAVRGAFIILGRSEIFVFPGEIEDEIIQEHIRARRQAHPNEQPARLDLDGHTMIAQLSEADPIEIVDESSEHTHFINTPVAAASKKSMIMDDKSTSLQAIPSELISSLAQAKANQAQGH
;
A
#
# COMPACT_ATOMS: atom_id res chain seq x y z
N MET A 1 27.91 -36.54 21.23
CA MET A 1 28.07 -36.33 19.78
C MET A 1 26.77 -35.73 19.23
N GLY A 2 26.64 -34.40 19.28
CA GLY A 2 25.40 -33.70 18.92
C GLY A 2 25.36 -33.40 17.44
N THR A 3 24.45 -34.02 16.71
CA THR A 3 24.26 -33.80 15.28
C THR A 3 23.71 -32.38 15.06
N LYS A 4 24.54 -31.48 14.52
CA LYS A 4 24.09 -30.23 13.91
C LYS A 4 23.08 -30.61 12.82
N ARG A 5 21.79 -30.39 13.09
CA ARG A 5 20.75 -30.48 12.06
C ARG A 5 21.12 -29.48 10.98
N LYS A 6 21.53 -29.98 9.80
CA LYS A 6 21.67 -29.17 8.59
C LYS A 6 20.34 -28.44 8.38
N SER A 7 20.34 -27.15 8.63
CA SER A 7 19.24 -26.25 8.32
C SER A 7 18.96 -26.38 6.83
N SER A 8 17.87 -27.06 6.50
CA SER A 8 17.30 -27.11 5.16
C SER A 8 17.25 -25.68 4.62
N VAL A 9 17.85 -25.47 3.44
CA VAL A 9 17.93 -24.18 2.76
C VAL A 9 16.51 -23.61 2.68
N ARG A 10 16.20 -22.66 3.56
CA ARG A 10 14.90 -21.98 3.54
C ARG A 10 14.82 -21.27 2.20
N ARG A 11 13.98 -21.79 1.30
CA ARG A 11 13.64 -21.13 0.04
C ARG A 11 13.20 -19.71 0.40
N TYR A 12 13.84 -18.73 -0.25
CA TYR A 12 13.69 -17.29 -0.06
C TYR A 12 12.35 -16.91 0.60
N ALA A 13 12.40 -16.70 1.92
CA ALA A 13 11.25 -16.23 2.67
C ALA A 13 11.15 -14.73 2.44
N PHE A 14 10.00 -14.24 2.00
CA PHE A 14 9.65 -12.84 2.17
C PHE A 14 9.00 -12.65 3.53
N SER A 15 9.35 -11.55 4.19
CA SER A 15 8.69 -11.12 5.41
C SER A 15 7.83 -9.90 5.10
N LEU A 16 6.58 -9.96 5.55
CA LEU A 16 5.68 -8.81 5.56
C LEU A 16 5.27 -8.56 7.01
N ALA A 17 5.47 -7.36 7.50
CA ALA A 17 5.11 -6.96 8.86
C ALA A 17 4.22 -5.72 8.80
N VAL A 18 3.06 -5.76 9.44
CA VAL A 18 2.22 -4.56 9.60
C VAL A 18 2.83 -3.72 10.72
N ILE A 19 3.29 -2.52 10.39
CA ILE A 19 4.00 -1.64 11.32
C ILE A 19 3.15 -0.44 11.79
N ALA A 20 2.04 -0.16 11.10
CA ALA A 20 1.01 0.80 11.52
C ALA A 20 -0.38 0.35 11.04
N GLY A 21 -1.44 0.88 11.68
CA GLY A 21 -2.83 0.55 11.41
C GLY A 21 -3.44 -0.48 12.39
N PRO A 22 -4.69 -0.91 12.15
CA PRO A 22 -5.43 -1.78 13.07
C PRO A 22 -4.76 -3.13 13.37
N ASP A 23 -4.05 -3.69 12.39
CA ASP A 23 -3.39 -5.00 12.50
C ASP A 23 -1.90 -4.91 12.84
N VAL A 24 -1.44 -3.79 13.43
CA VAL A 24 -0.03 -3.59 13.77
C VAL A 24 0.54 -4.75 14.59
N GLY A 25 1.75 -5.20 14.24
CA GLY A 25 2.41 -6.35 14.83
C GLY A 25 2.09 -7.68 14.14
N LYS A 26 1.14 -7.72 13.21
CA LYS A 26 0.90 -8.90 12.37
C LYS A 26 2.08 -9.13 11.42
N VAL A 27 2.61 -10.34 11.41
CA VAL A 27 3.75 -10.73 10.56
C VAL A 27 3.43 -12.00 9.79
N ILE A 28 3.70 -12.00 8.49
CA ILE A 28 3.69 -13.22 7.68
C ILE A 28 5.09 -13.44 7.08
N ARG A 29 5.51 -14.71 7.08
CA ARG A 29 6.76 -15.16 6.47
C ARG A 29 6.42 -16.23 5.45
N THR A 30 6.72 -15.99 4.19
CA THR A 30 6.21 -16.82 3.08
C THR A 30 7.20 -16.91 1.93
N GLY A 31 7.29 -18.09 1.32
CA GLY A 31 8.03 -18.33 0.07
C GLY A 31 7.13 -18.27 -1.17
N ARG A 32 5.91 -17.72 -1.06
CA ARG A 32 4.97 -17.59 -2.19
C ARG A 32 5.46 -16.56 -3.20
N SER A 33 5.27 -16.87 -4.49
CA SER A 33 5.57 -15.98 -5.61
C SER A 33 4.55 -14.85 -5.78
N LEU A 34 3.35 -15.00 -5.22
CA LEU A 34 2.29 -14.01 -5.24
C LEU A 34 1.63 -13.94 -3.87
N ILE A 35 1.49 -12.73 -3.34
CA ILE A 35 0.92 -12.44 -2.03
C ILE A 35 -0.19 -11.42 -2.22
N LYS A 36 -1.44 -11.79 -1.94
CA LYS A 36 -2.59 -10.89 -2.01
C LYS A 36 -2.82 -10.25 -0.65
N ILE A 37 -3.19 -8.99 -0.68
CA ILE A 37 -3.38 -8.14 0.50
C ILE A 37 -4.75 -7.46 0.36
N GLY A 38 -5.52 -7.48 1.44
CA GLY A 38 -6.82 -6.81 1.48
C GLY A 38 -7.69 -7.30 2.62
N ARG A 39 -8.93 -6.81 2.67
CA ARG A 39 -9.89 -7.16 3.73
C ARG A 39 -10.49 -8.55 3.62
N ASN A 40 -10.53 -9.13 2.42
CA ASN A 40 -11.13 -10.44 2.21
C ASN A 40 -10.31 -11.54 2.89
N ALA A 41 -10.97 -12.47 3.58
CA ALA A 41 -10.34 -13.60 4.27
C ALA A 41 -9.58 -14.56 3.34
N LYS A 42 -9.81 -14.51 2.02
CA LYS A 42 -9.09 -15.30 1.01
C LYS A 42 -7.71 -14.74 0.65
N ASN A 43 -7.34 -13.57 1.14
CA ASN A 43 -6.02 -12.99 0.91
C ASN A 43 -4.96 -13.63 1.83
N GLU A 44 -3.70 -13.60 1.41
CA GLU A 44 -2.57 -14.03 2.24
C GLU A 44 -2.36 -13.11 3.45
N LEU A 45 -2.39 -11.80 3.23
CA LEU A 45 -2.37 -10.81 4.31
C LEU A 45 -3.75 -10.16 4.40
N VAL A 46 -4.56 -10.71 5.30
CA VAL A 46 -5.88 -10.16 5.62
C VAL A 46 -5.70 -8.96 6.56
N LEU A 47 -6.28 -7.82 6.22
CA LEU A 47 -6.29 -6.62 7.05
C LEU A 47 -7.72 -6.33 7.55
N SER A 48 -7.86 -5.91 8.80
CA SER A 48 -9.14 -5.47 9.39
C SER A 48 -9.46 -3.99 9.10
N ASP A 49 -8.56 -3.28 8.43
CA ASP A 49 -8.71 -1.87 8.08
C ASP A 49 -9.85 -1.61 7.08
N ASN A 50 -10.89 -0.91 7.52
CA ASN A 50 -12.06 -0.59 6.71
C ASN A 50 -11.75 0.27 5.46
N SER A 51 -10.64 1.01 5.45
CA SER A 51 -10.18 1.82 4.32
C SER A 51 -9.47 1.01 3.23
N VAL A 52 -9.22 -0.29 3.50
CA VAL A 52 -8.60 -1.22 2.56
C VAL A 52 -9.68 -1.98 1.79
N ALA A 53 -9.56 -2.11 0.47
CA ALA A 53 -10.45 -2.93 -0.35
C ALA A 53 -10.39 -4.43 0.01
N ASP A 54 -11.43 -5.17 -0.33
CA ASP A 54 -11.46 -6.63 -0.16
C ASP A 54 -10.30 -7.31 -0.89
N HIS A 55 -9.94 -6.86 -2.09
CA HIS A 55 -8.74 -7.25 -2.83
C HIS A 55 -7.99 -5.96 -3.20
N HIS A 56 -7.09 -5.51 -2.33
CA HIS A 56 -6.50 -4.18 -2.46
C HIS A 56 -5.24 -4.19 -3.31
N ALA A 57 -4.29 -5.06 -2.97
CA ALA A 57 -2.99 -5.09 -3.61
C ALA A 57 -2.46 -6.50 -3.72
N SER A 58 -1.49 -6.67 -4.63
CA SER A 58 -0.73 -7.90 -4.77
C SER A 58 0.75 -7.61 -4.84
N ILE A 59 1.55 -8.45 -4.20
CA ILE A 59 3.00 -8.44 -4.30
C ILE A 59 3.43 -9.68 -5.07
N ALA A 60 4.08 -9.48 -6.22
CA ALA A 60 4.72 -10.56 -6.95
C ALA A 60 6.21 -10.57 -6.60
N THR A 61 6.73 -11.74 -6.25
CA THR A 61 8.12 -11.94 -5.83
C THR A 61 8.89 -12.78 -6.84
N LYS A 62 10.14 -12.41 -7.10
CA LYS A 62 11.06 -13.11 -8.00
C LYS A 62 12.48 -13.06 -7.43
N GLY A 63 12.88 -14.13 -6.74
CA GLY A 63 14.17 -14.16 -6.06
C GLY A 63 14.20 -13.14 -4.91
N SER A 64 15.13 -12.19 -4.95
CA SER A 64 15.22 -11.08 -3.99
C SER A 64 14.45 -9.83 -4.42
N GLU A 65 13.84 -9.84 -5.60
CA GLU A 65 13.08 -8.72 -6.13
C GLU A 65 11.58 -8.90 -5.90
N PHE A 66 10.86 -7.78 -5.85
CA PHE A 66 9.40 -7.79 -5.83
C PHE A 66 8.81 -6.58 -6.53
N THR A 67 7.62 -6.77 -7.06
CA THR A 67 6.74 -5.72 -7.56
C THR A 67 5.46 -5.71 -6.73
N ALA A 68 4.87 -4.53 -6.55
CA ALA A 68 3.59 -4.38 -5.89
C ALA A 68 2.67 -3.59 -6.82
N SER A 69 1.40 -3.98 -6.88
CA SER A 69 0.38 -3.34 -7.71
C SER A 69 -0.95 -3.34 -6.98
N THR A 70 -1.76 -2.31 -7.19
CA THR A 70 -3.15 -2.32 -6.76
C THR A 70 -3.95 -3.30 -7.61
N SER A 71 -4.89 -4.00 -7.00
CA SER A 71 -5.82 -4.91 -7.68
C SER A 71 -7.11 -4.19 -8.10
N ASP A 72 -7.43 -3.06 -7.46
CA ASP A 72 -8.57 -2.20 -7.78
C ASP A 72 -8.08 -0.76 -8.03
N PRO A 73 -8.37 -0.16 -9.19
CA PRO A 73 -7.89 1.18 -9.54
C PRO A 73 -8.51 2.31 -8.69
N ARG A 74 -9.59 2.05 -7.95
CA ARG A 74 -10.24 3.05 -7.07
C ARG A 74 -9.46 3.29 -5.78
N PHE A 75 -8.57 2.37 -5.43
CA PHE A 75 -7.78 2.44 -4.21
C PHE A 75 -6.33 2.78 -4.53
N GLN A 76 -5.76 3.64 -3.70
CA GLN A 76 -4.39 4.08 -3.85
C GLN A 76 -3.45 3.23 -2.99
N MET A 77 -2.24 3.03 -3.50
CA MET A 77 -1.13 2.43 -2.78
C MET A 77 0.09 3.31 -2.92
N ILE A 78 0.79 3.55 -1.82
CA ILE A 78 2.12 4.17 -1.84
C ILE A 78 3.14 3.08 -1.59
N LEU A 79 4.22 3.09 -2.38
CA LEU A 79 5.33 2.14 -2.28
C LEU A 79 6.65 2.91 -2.15
N ASP A 80 7.21 2.92 -0.94
CA ASP A 80 8.50 3.52 -0.65
C ASP A 80 9.61 2.46 -0.59
N ARG A 81 10.50 2.46 -1.58
CA ARG A 81 11.61 1.51 -1.74
C ARG A 81 12.96 2.02 -1.21
N GLN A 82 12.98 3.10 -0.43
CA GLN A 82 14.23 3.70 0.05
C GLN A 82 14.85 2.95 1.23
N TRP A 83 14.08 2.12 1.94
CA TRP A 83 14.57 1.39 3.09
C TRP A 83 15.64 0.35 2.72
N LYS A 84 16.70 0.30 3.53
CA LYS A 84 17.78 -0.68 3.42
C LYS A 84 18.00 -1.36 4.76
N HIS A 85 18.25 -2.67 4.69
CA HIS A 85 18.53 -3.45 5.87
C HIS A 85 19.81 -2.97 6.57
N PRO A 86 19.77 -2.69 7.88
CA PRO A 86 20.92 -2.11 8.59
C PRO A 86 22.15 -3.02 8.57
N LYS A 87 21.95 -4.34 8.56
CA LYS A 87 23.07 -5.32 8.57
C LYS A 87 23.49 -5.82 7.19
N THR A 88 22.56 -5.90 6.23
CA THR A 88 22.80 -6.60 4.95
C THR A 88 22.73 -5.65 3.75
N ALA A 89 22.30 -4.40 3.97
CA ALA A 89 22.05 -3.39 2.94
C ALA A 89 21.06 -3.80 1.84
N VAL A 90 20.40 -4.96 1.96
CA VAL A 90 19.35 -5.42 1.04
C VAL A 90 18.17 -4.46 1.12
N ARG A 91 17.59 -4.10 -0.03
CA ARG A 91 16.46 -3.19 -0.09
C ARG A 91 15.17 -3.87 0.37
N GLY A 92 14.40 -3.16 1.19
CA GLY A 92 13.01 -3.46 1.49
C GLY A 92 12.10 -2.37 0.95
N ALA A 93 10.83 -2.38 1.35
CA ALA A 93 9.94 -1.25 1.12
C ALA A 93 8.84 -1.14 2.16
N PHE A 94 8.36 0.09 2.37
CA PHE A 94 7.09 0.32 3.02
C PHE A 94 5.97 0.44 1.99
N ILE A 95 4.85 -0.20 2.27
CA ILE A 95 3.62 -0.13 1.48
C ILE A 95 2.55 0.46 2.36
N ILE A 96 1.95 1.56 1.92
CA ILE A 96 0.82 2.19 2.60
C ILE A 96 -0.44 1.89 1.79
N LEU A 97 -1.43 1.28 2.46
CA LEU A 97 -2.75 0.95 1.93
C LEU A 97 -3.78 1.37 2.97
N GLY A 98 -4.63 2.35 2.65
CA GLY A 98 -5.56 2.89 3.64
C GLY A 98 -4.82 3.50 4.84
N ARG A 99 -5.09 3.01 6.05
CA ARG A 99 -4.40 3.40 7.29
C ARG A 99 -3.33 2.39 7.72
N SER A 100 -3.13 1.34 6.93
CA SER A 100 -2.18 0.28 7.22
C SER A 100 -0.85 0.55 6.53
N GLU A 101 0.23 0.47 7.29
CA GLU A 101 1.59 0.49 6.75
C GLU A 101 2.21 -0.89 6.91
N ILE A 102 2.66 -1.45 5.79
CA ILE A 102 3.23 -2.78 5.70
C ILE A 102 4.68 -2.65 5.28
N PHE A 103 5.55 -3.20 6.09
CA PHE A 103 6.94 -3.37 5.75
C PHE A 103 7.16 -4.69 5.01
N VAL A 104 7.79 -4.65 3.84
CA VAL A 104 8.11 -5.79 2.99
C VAL A 104 9.62 -5.94 2.86
N PHE A 105 10.13 -7.14 3.12
CA PHE A 105 11.55 -7.45 3.02
C PHE A 105 11.82 -8.78 2.32
N PRO A 106 12.71 -8.83 1.30
CA PRO A 106 13.19 -10.07 0.70
C PRO A 106 14.17 -10.74 1.66
N GLY A 107 13.65 -11.65 2.47
CA GLY A 107 14.40 -12.37 3.50
C GLY A 107 13.57 -12.54 4.76
N GLU A 108 14.20 -13.18 5.75
CA GLU A 108 13.70 -13.13 7.12
C GLU A 108 14.12 -11.80 7.73
N ILE A 109 13.15 -11.10 8.27
CA ILE A 109 13.41 -9.90 9.06
C ILE A 109 13.37 -10.24 10.54
N GLU A 110 14.33 -9.70 11.28
CA GLU A 110 14.41 -9.84 12.73
C GLU A 110 13.28 -9.06 13.41
N ASP A 111 12.72 -9.65 14.48
CA ASP A 111 11.60 -9.05 15.20
C ASP A 111 12.02 -7.72 15.86
N GLU A 112 13.28 -7.55 16.26
CA GLU A 112 13.78 -6.29 16.81
C GLU A 112 13.67 -5.14 15.80
N ILE A 113 13.94 -5.39 14.52
CA ILE A 113 13.81 -4.38 13.46
C ILE A 113 12.33 -4.01 13.28
N ILE A 114 11.43 -4.99 13.31
CA ILE A 114 9.98 -4.75 13.23
C ILE A 114 9.52 -3.90 14.42
N GLN A 115 9.88 -4.30 15.63
CA GLN A 115 9.49 -3.59 16.86
C GLN A 115 10.02 -2.16 16.90
N GLU A 116 11.24 -1.94 16.41
CA GLU A 116 11.80 -0.60 16.33
C GLU A 116 11.00 0.29 15.36
N HIS A 117 10.59 -0.23 14.20
CA HIS A 117 9.74 0.54 13.28
C HIS A 117 8.34 0.82 13.86
N ILE A 118 7.73 -0.16 14.52
CA ILE A 118 6.45 0.03 15.23
C ILE A 118 6.59 1.13 16.29
N ARG A 119 7.67 1.09 17.07
CA ARG A 119 7.94 2.10 18.11
C ARG A 119 8.14 3.48 17.48
N ALA A 120 8.97 3.60 16.45
CA ALA A 120 9.24 4.84 15.76
C ALA A 120 7.96 5.45 15.16
N ARG A 121 7.09 4.65 14.54
CA ARG A 121 5.82 5.13 13.99
C ARG A 121 4.85 5.61 15.07
N ARG A 122 4.76 4.91 16.20
CA ARG A 122 3.95 5.36 17.35
C ARG A 122 4.45 6.67 17.93
N GLN A 123 5.76 6.89 17.98
CA GLN A 123 6.33 8.15 18.45
C GLN A 123 6.10 9.31 17.49
N ALA A 124 6.18 9.04 16.18
CA ALA A 124 5.91 10.04 15.15
C ALA A 124 4.41 10.44 15.06
N HIS A 125 3.51 9.49 15.36
CA HIS A 125 2.06 9.69 15.25
C HIS A 125 1.33 9.19 16.51
N PRO A 126 1.43 9.89 17.65
CA PRO A 126 0.92 9.41 18.95
C PRO A 126 -0.61 9.29 19.03
N ASN A 127 -1.35 10.00 18.17
CA ASN A 127 -2.81 9.99 18.14
C ASN A 127 -3.42 8.92 17.22
N GLU A 128 -2.62 8.15 16.48
CA GLU A 128 -3.08 7.02 15.65
C GLU A 128 -3.01 5.68 16.43
N GLN A 129 -3.46 5.70 17.69
CA GLN A 129 -3.49 4.49 18.50
C GLN A 129 -4.38 3.42 17.85
N PRO A 130 -3.92 2.16 17.68
CA PRO A 130 -4.81 1.08 17.33
C PRO A 130 -5.87 0.95 18.43
N ALA A 131 -7.11 0.64 18.03
CA ALA A 131 -8.16 0.27 18.98
C ALA A 131 -7.58 -0.76 19.95
N ARG A 132 -7.54 -0.43 21.25
CA ARG A 132 -7.14 -1.39 22.28
C ARG A 132 -8.20 -2.49 22.28
N LEU A 133 -7.85 -3.67 21.79
CA LEU A 133 -8.59 -4.89 22.10
C LEU A 133 -8.27 -5.22 23.55
N ASP A 134 -9.28 -5.19 24.41
CA ASP A 134 -9.24 -5.82 25.72
C ASP A 134 -9.23 -7.36 25.56
N LEU A 135 -8.95 -8.09 26.66
CA LEU A 135 -8.90 -9.56 26.67
C LEU A 135 -10.25 -10.21 26.27
N ASP A 136 -11.33 -9.42 26.22
CA ASP A 136 -12.70 -9.88 26.00
C ASP A 136 -13.28 -9.45 24.62
N GLY A 137 -12.53 -8.72 23.80
CA GLY A 137 -12.92 -8.38 22.43
C GLY A 137 -13.95 -7.26 22.29
N HIS A 138 -14.05 -6.36 23.27
CA HIS A 138 -14.85 -5.15 23.19
C HIS A 138 -14.01 -3.92 22.80
N THR A 139 -14.51 -3.18 21.81
CA THR A 139 -13.90 -1.92 21.37
C THR A 139 -14.05 -0.87 22.47
N MET A 140 -12.98 -0.57 23.21
CA MET A 140 -12.92 0.63 24.04
C MET A 140 -12.85 1.86 23.12
N ILE A 141 -13.98 2.54 22.95
CA ILE A 141 -13.98 3.90 22.39
C ILE A 141 -13.18 4.75 23.37
N ALA A 142 -12.04 5.29 22.92
CA ALA A 142 -11.32 6.29 23.71
C ALA A 142 -12.32 7.40 24.06
N GLN A 143 -12.52 7.64 25.35
CA GLN A 143 -13.29 8.79 25.81
C GLN A 143 -12.73 10.02 25.11
N LEU A 144 -13.54 10.58 24.21
CA LEU A 144 -13.33 11.91 23.67
C LEU A 144 -13.24 12.83 24.87
N SER A 145 -12.03 13.31 25.18
CA SER A 145 -11.84 14.49 25.98
C SER A 145 -12.71 15.57 25.35
N GLU A 146 -13.77 15.95 26.05
CA GLU A 146 -14.66 17.04 25.69
C GLU A 146 -13.80 18.28 25.45
N ALA A 147 -13.63 18.65 24.18
CA ALA A 147 -13.01 19.91 23.83
C ALA A 147 -13.91 21.03 24.35
N ASP A 148 -13.28 22.07 24.88
CA ASP A 148 -13.93 23.23 25.49
C ASP A 148 -15.07 23.79 24.61
N PRO A 149 -16.19 24.25 25.22
CA PRO A 149 -17.29 24.83 24.46
C PRO A 149 -16.80 26.06 23.68
N ILE A 150 -16.99 26.02 22.37
CA ILE A 150 -16.80 27.17 21.49
C ILE A 150 -17.86 28.21 21.88
N GLU A 151 -17.42 29.36 22.42
CA GLU A 151 -18.28 30.55 22.57
C GLU A 151 -18.75 30.99 21.18
N ILE A 152 -20.04 30.80 20.91
CA ILE A 152 -20.72 31.42 19.77
C ILE A 152 -20.96 32.88 20.16
N VAL A 153 -20.18 33.77 19.57
CA VAL A 153 -20.43 35.21 19.63
C VAL A 153 -21.55 35.51 18.64
N ASP A 154 -22.71 35.89 19.16
CA ASP A 154 -23.87 36.35 18.42
C ASP A 154 -23.68 37.82 18.03
N GLU A 155 -23.39 38.08 16.75
CA GLU A 155 -23.52 39.42 16.17
C GLU A 155 -24.72 39.44 15.21
N SER A 156 -25.89 39.61 15.79
CA SER A 156 -27.07 40.12 15.10
C SER A 156 -26.80 41.54 14.59
N SER A 157 -26.91 41.81 13.29
CA SER A 157 -27.82 42.83 12.72
C SER A 157 -27.62 43.09 11.21
N GLU A 158 -28.73 42.86 10.48
CA GLU A 158 -29.32 43.72 9.44
C GLU A 158 -28.62 43.94 8.08
N HIS A 159 -29.16 43.32 7.02
CA HIS A 159 -29.86 44.12 5.97
C HIS A 159 -30.76 43.28 5.06
N THR A 160 -31.85 43.93 4.67
CA THR A 160 -33.03 43.45 3.95
C THR A 160 -32.90 43.42 2.42
N HIS A 161 -33.77 42.59 1.81
CA HIS A 161 -34.52 42.81 0.55
C HIS A 161 -33.83 42.56 -0.82
N PHE A 162 -34.29 41.53 -1.56
CA PHE A 162 -35.20 41.62 -2.72
C PHE A 162 -35.15 40.37 -3.66
N ILE A 163 -36.33 39.75 -3.85
CA ILE A 163 -36.96 39.06 -5.01
C ILE A 163 -36.14 38.57 -6.23
N ASN A 164 -36.31 37.29 -6.62
CA ASN A 164 -37.20 36.83 -7.73
C ASN A 164 -37.03 35.33 -8.05
N THR A 165 -38.15 34.65 -8.31
CA THR A 165 -38.30 33.27 -8.83
C THR A 165 -38.68 33.32 -10.35
N PRO A 166 -39.02 32.23 -11.08
CA PRO A 166 -38.42 30.90 -11.35
C PRO A 166 -38.25 30.63 -12.90
N VAL A 167 -38.07 29.34 -13.29
CA VAL A 167 -38.37 28.69 -14.62
C VAL A 167 -37.17 28.65 -15.60
N ALA A 168 -36.82 27.60 -16.36
CA ALA A 168 -37.48 26.40 -16.87
C ALA A 168 -36.47 25.28 -17.21
N ALA A 169 -37.00 24.06 -17.31
CA ALA A 169 -36.41 22.89 -17.95
C ALA A 169 -36.26 23.04 -19.48
N ALA A 170 -35.30 22.33 -20.08
CA ALA A 170 -35.48 21.69 -21.38
C ALA A 170 -34.40 20.63 -21.66
N SER A 171 -34.88 19.42 -21.87
CA SER A 171 -34.21 18.28 -22.49
C SER A 171 -33.98 18.54 -24.00
N LYS A 172 -32.89 18.02 -24.59
CA LYS A 172 -32.92 17.52 -25.98
C LYS A 172 -31.80 16.53 -26.29
N LYS A 173 -32.26 15.45 -26.93
CA LYS A 173 -31.62 14.25 -27.45
C LYS A 173 -31.33 14.46 -28.95
N SER A 174 -30.16 14.06 -29.44
CA SER A 174 -29.87 13.77 -30.87
C SER A 174 -28.53 13.01 -30.91
N MET A 175 -28.43 11.72 -31.19
CA MET A 175 -28.75 10.95 -32.41
C MET A 175 -27.57 10.90 -33.41
N ILE A 176 -26.91 9.73 -33.39
CA ILE A 176 -26.41 8.89 -34.51
C ILE A 176 -25.52 9.54 -35.58
N MET A 177 -24.28 9.07 -35.72
CA MET A 177 -23.82 8.28 -36.87
C MET A 177 -22.39 7.75 -36.72
N ASP A 178 -22.24 6.48 -37.07
CA ASP A 178 -21.02 5.72 -37.31
C ASP A 178 -20.07 6.39 -38.33
N ASP A 179 -18.77 6.12 -38.28
CA ASP A 179 -18.09 5.22 -39.23
C ASP A 179 -16.55 5.23 -39.04
N LYS A 180 -15.95 4.03 -39.18
CA LYS A 180 -14.57 3.68 -39.59
C LYS A 180 -13.39 4.61 -39.24
N SER A 181 -12.42 4.05 -38.50
CA SER A 181 -11.26 3.38 -39.13
C SER A 181 -10.23 2.93 -38.10
N THR A 182 -10.03 1.62 -38.07
CA THR A 182 -8.89 0.95 -37.45
C THR A 182 -7.63 1.31 -38.24
N SER A 183 -6.67 1.97 -37.61
CA SER A 183 -5.30 2.07 -38.11
C SER A 183 -4.35 1.48 -37.07
N LEU A 184 -4.00 0.21 -37.28
CA LEU A 184 -2.86 -0.45 -36.65
C LEU A 184 -1.61 0.18 -37.23
N GLN A 185 -0.95 1.07 -36.48
CA GLN A 185 0.39 1.52 -36.83
C GLN A 185 1.37 0.38 -36.55
N ALA A 186 1.95 -0.13 -37.64
CA ALA A 186 3.05 -1.07 -37.64
C ALA A 186 4.27 -0.48 -36.92
N ILE A 187 4.87 -1.27 -36.03
CA ILE A 187 6.14 -0.95 -35.39
C ILE A 187 7.23 -1.00 -36.47
N PRO A 188 8.04 0.05 -36.66
CA PRO A 188 9.17 0.02 -37.60
C PRO A 188 10.20 -1.02 -37.17
N SER A 189 10.61 -1.88 -38.10
CA SER A 189 11.57 -2.99 -37.92
C SER A 189 13.03 -2.56 -37.67
N GLU A 190 13.31 -1.27 -37.55
CA GLU A 190 14.67 -0.71 -37.36
C GLU A 190 15.16 -0.70 -35.90
N LEU A 191 14.32 -1.06 -34.92
CA LEU A 191 14.70 -1.10 -33.50
C LEU A 191 15.27 -2.45 -33.01
N ILE A 192 15.53 -3.40 -33.91
CA ILE A 192 16.03 -4.75 -33.54
C ILE A 192 17.57 -4.86 -33.61
N SER A 193 18.29 -3.87 -34.16
CA SER A 193 19.75 -3.99 -34.39
C SER A 193 20.68 -3.25 -33.40
N SER A 194 20.18 -2.71 -32.28
CA SER A 194 21.03 -1.95 -31.32
C SER A 194 21.40 -2.70 -30.02
N LEU A 195 21.12 -4.00 -29.91
CA LEU A 195 21.49 -4.81 -28.73
C LEU A 195 22.58 -5.86 -28.97
N ALA A 196 23.16 -5.92 -30.18
CA ALA A 196 24.24 -6.86 -30.53
C ALA A 196 25.66 -6.26 -30.40
N GLN A 197 25.81 -4.93 -30.36
CA GLN A 197 27.14 -4.29 -30.37
C GLN A 197 27.77 -4.08 -28.96
N ALA A 198 27.02 -4.29 -27.88
CA ALA A 198 27.52 -4.02 -26.51
C ALA A 198 28.28 -5.20 -25.85
N LYS A 199 28.46 -6.34 -26.54
CA LYS A 199 29.17 -7.51 -26.01
C LYS A 199 30.59 -7.72 -26.55
N ALA A 200 31.09 -6.85 -27.44
CA ALA A 200 32.40 -7.03 -28.08
C ALA A 200 33.57 -6.25 -27.43
N ASN A 201 33.32 -5.25 -26.56
CA ASN A 201 34.37 -4.35 -26.07
C ASN A 201 34.88 -4.64 -24.64
N GLN A 202 34.56 -5.78 -24.03
CA GLN A 202 35.07 -6.14 -22.69
C GLN A 202 36.12 -7.27 -22.69
N ALA A 203 36.59 -7.72 -23.86
CA ALA A 203 37.61 -8.78 -23.96
C ALA A 203 39.01 -8.29 -24.33
N GLN A 204 39.26 -6.97 -24.40
CA GLN A 204 40.59 -6.41 -24.63
C GLN A 204 40.79 -5.16 -23.76
N GLY A 205 41.34 -5.34 -22.56
CA GLY A 205 41.70 -4.20 -21.72
C GLY A 205 41.91 -4.55 -20.25
N HIS A 206 42.94 -5.33 -19.97
CA HIS A 206 43.86 -5.34 -18.81
C HIS A 206 44.27 -6.75 -18.39
#